data_AF-A0A957ZBU9-F1
#
_entry.id   AF-A0A957ZBU9-F1
#
_cell.length_a   1.000
_cell.length_b   1.000
_cell.length_c   1.000
_cell.angle_alpha   90.00
_cell.angle_beta   90.00
_cell.angle_gamma   90.00
#
_symmetry.space_group_name_H-M   'P 1'
#
loop_
_entity.id
_entity.type
_entity.pdbx_description
1 polymer ?
#
loop_
_entity_poly.entity_id
_entity_poly.type
_entity_poly.pdbx_seq_one_letter_code
_entity_poly.pdbx_strand_id
1 'polypeptide(L)' 'LNTEMALEFLPPEMAVRCQISNAPLVEGAITAALEASLGHDLDTVNQAAESAAHIQKVSL' A
#
# COMPACT_ATOMS: atom_id res chain seq x y z
N LEU A 1 -4.82 18.17 -3.63
CA LEU A 1 -5.76 17.07 -3.31
C LEU A 1 -5.10 16.27 -2.17
N ASN A 2 -5.74 16.11 -1.01
CA ASN A 2 -5.25 15.17 0.01
C ASN A 2 -5.95 13.81 -0.19
N THR A 3 -5.24 12.73 0.10
CA THR A 3 -5.79 11.37 -0.04
C THR A 3 -6.86 11.09 1.03
N GLU A 4 -6.74 11.70 2.21
CA GLU A 4 -7.69 11.54 3.32
C GLU A 4 -9.09 12.08 2.99
N MET A 5 -9.22 13.28 2.41
CA MET A 5 -10.54 13.80 1.98
C MET A 5 -11.12 12.98 0.83
N ALA A 6 -10.28 12.37 0.00
CA ALA A 6 -10.78 11.46 -1.03
C ALA A 6 -11.46 10.23 -0.42
N LEU A 7 -10.99 9.73 0.73
CA LEU A 7 -11.66 8.65 1.46
C LEU A 7 -13.00 9.09 2.07
N GLU A 8 -13.10 10.33 2.55
CA GLU A 8 -14.35 10.89 3.09
C GLU A 8 -15.48 10.98 2.05
N PHE A 9 -15.14 11.04 0.76
CA PHE A 9 -16.12 11.06 -0.34
C PHE A 9 -16.53 9.67 -0.84
N LEU A 10 -15.93 8.59 -0.33
CA LEU A 10 -16.31 7.23 -0.71
C LEU A 10 -17.56 6.75 0.06
N PRO A 11 -18.39 5.89 -0.54
CA PRO A 11 -19.40 5.14 0.19
C PRO A 11 -18.78 4.35 1.36
N PRO A 12 -19.47 4.22 2.51
CA PRO A 12 -18.91 3.57 3.71
C PRO A 12 -18.37 2.16 3.45
N GLU A 13 -19.06 1.37 2.63
CA GLU A 13 -18.66 0.01 2.26
C GLU A 13 -17.37 -0.05 1.45
N MET A 14 -17.00 1.03 0.76
CA MET A 14 -15.73 1.16 0.04
C MET A 14 -14.64 1.71 0.95
N ALA A 15 -14.96 2.72 1.75
CA ALA A 15 -14.00 3.36 2.66
C ALA A 15 -13.35 2.35 3.61
N VAL A 16 -14.13 1.39 4.14
CA VAL A 16 -13.62 0.33 5.03
C VAL A 16 -12.66 -0.66 4.34
N ARG A 17 -12.59 -0.67 3.01
CA ARG A 17 -11.69 -1.52 2.22
C ARG A 17 -10.47 -0.77 1.66
N CYS A 18 -10.30 0.50 2.05
CA CYS A 18 -9.22 1.35 1.56
C CYS A 18 -8.24 1.66 2.71
N GLN A 19 -6.95 1.63 2.40
CA GLN A 19 -5.87 1.99 3.32
C GLN A 19 -4.91 2.94 2.61
N ILE A 20 -4.47 3.98 3.32
CA ILE A 20 -3.42 4.88 2.83
C ILE A 20 -2.09 4.30 3.27
N SER A 21 -1.28 3.89 2.29
CA SER A 21 0.05 3.33 2.54
C SER A 21 1.11 4.41 2.68
N ASN A 22 2.07 4.22 3.60
CA ASN A 22 3.28 5.05 3.68
C ASN A 22 4.42 4.55 2.78
N ALA A 23 4.14 3.60 1.89
CA ALA A 23 5.12 3.01 0.99
C ALA A 23 5.62 4.02 -0.07
N PRO A 24 6.86 3.85 -0.59
CA PRO A 24 7.31 4.60 -1.76
C PRO A 24 6.41 4.29 -2.96
N LEU A 25 6.06 5.33 -3.73
CA LEU A 25 5.01 5.25 -4.75
C LEU A 25 5.24 4.14 -5.77
N VAL A 26 6.47 3.98 -6.29
CA VAL A 26 6.75 3.03 -7.38
C VAL A 26 7.04 1.64 -6.81
N GLU A 27 8.04 1.52 -5.96
CA GLU A 27 8.48 0.25 -5.40
C GLU A 27 7.38 -0.38 -4.54
N GLY A 28 6.72 0.43 -3.72
CA GLY A 28 5.59 0.01 -2.90
C GLY A 28 4.40 -0.45 -3.72
N ALA A 29 4.04 0.25 -4.81
CA ALA A 29 2.94 -0.16 -5.67
C ALA A 29 3.21 -1.48 -6.40
N ILE A 30 4.45 -1.70 -6.84
CA ILE A 30 4.87 -2.96 -7.48
C ILE A 30 4.80 -4.11 -6.46
N THR A 31 5.36 -3.92 -5.27
CA THR A 31 5.29 -4.92 -4.18
C THR A 31 3.84 -5.20 -3.80
N ALA A 32 3.01 -4.17 -3.63
CA ALA A 32 1.61 -4.33 -3.28
C ALA A 32 0.83 -5.15 -4.34
N ALA A 33 1.05 -4.87 -5.62
CA ALA A 33 0.42 -5.60 -6.71
C ALA A 33 0.85 -7.07 -6.75
N LEU A 34 2.13 -7.36 -6.47
CA LEU A 34 2.65 -8.72 -6.38
C LEU A 34 2.00 -9.48 -5.21
N GLU A 35 2.02 -8.91 -4.01
CA GLU A 35 1.46 -9.54 -2.81
C GLU A 35 -0.06 -9.77 -2.93
N ALA A 36 -0.78 -8.80 -3.49
CA ALA A 36 -2.20 -8.95 -3.78
C ALA A 36 -2.47 -10.07 -4.80
N SER A 37 -1.60 -10.21 -5.81
CA SER A 37 -1.68 -11.32 -6.79
C SER A 37 -1.46 -12.69 -6.15
N LEU A 38 -0.80 -12.77 -5.00
CA LEU A 38 -0.63 -14.01 -4.22
C LEU A 38 -1.84 -14.32 -3.33
N GLY A 39 -2.83 -13.41 -3.28
CA GLY A 39 -4.05 -13.57 -2.48
C GLY A 39 -3.90 -13.14 -1.02
N HIS A 40 -2.85 -12.38 -0.69
CA HIS A 40 -2.68 -11.83 0.64
C HIS A 40 -3.74 -10.76 0.95
N ASP A 41 -4.06 -10.61 2.24
CA ASP A 41 -4.99 -9.59 2.72
C ASP A 41 -4.39 -8.17 2.67
N LEU A 42 -5.26 -7.17 2.82
CA LEU A 42 -4.90 -5.76 2.69
C LEU A 42 -3.77 -5.34 3.66
N ASP A 43 -3.81 -5.83 4.90
CA ASP A 43 -2.81 -5.49 5.91
C ASP A 43 -1.44 -6.10 5.59
N THR A 44 -1.40 -7.33 5.10
CA THR A 44 -0.16 -8.00 4.67
C THR A 44 0.43 -7.30 3.44
N VAL A 45 -0.43 -6.96 2.46
CA VAL A 45 -0.04 -6.21 1.26
C VAL A 45 0.56 -4.85 1.64
N ASN A 46 -0.06 -4.11 2.55
CA ASN A 46 0.44 -2.80 2.97
C ASN A 46 1.76 -2.90 3.72
N GLN A 47 1.92 -3.86 4.63
CA GLN A 47 3.18 -4.09 5.34
C GLN A 47 4.34 -4.40 4.39
N ALA A 48 4.12 -5.25 3.40
CA ALA A 48 5.12 -5.56 2.40
C ALA A 48 5.47 -4.32 1.54
N ALA A 49 4.47 -3.56 1.10
CA ALA A 49 4.68 -2.33 0.36
C ALA A 49 5.52 -1.32 1.15
N GLU A 50 5.22 -1.10 2.44
CA GLU A 50 5.97 -0.18 3.31
C GLU A 50 7.40 -0.62 3.55
N SER A 51 7.66 -1.94 3.59
CA SER A 51 9.02 -2.48 3.69
C SER A 51 9.91 -2.10 2.50
N ALA A 52 9.32 -1.76 1.35
CA ALA A 52 10.07 -1.32 0.17
C ALA A 52 10.84 0.00 0.40
N ALA A 53 10.45 0.79 1.41
CA ALA A 53 11.17 2.01 1.81
C ALA A 53 12.59 1.72 2.34
N HIS A 54 12.84 0.49 2.79
CA HIS A 54 14.09 0.09 3.45
C HIS A 54 14.95 -0.85 2.60
N ILE A 55 14.67 -0.98 1.30
CA ILE A 55 15.47 -1.82 0.40
C ILE A 55 16.90 -1.26 0.32
N GLN A 56 17.85 -1.97 0.94
CA GLN A 56 19.26 -1.65 0.83
C GLN A 56 19.77 -2.03 -0.56
N LYS A 57 20.25 -1.04 -1.31
CA LYS A 57 20.64 -1.16 -2.71
C LYS A 57 22.00 -1.86 -2.95
N VAL A 58 22.41 -2.75 -2.03
CA VAL A 58 23.74 -3.38 -1.82
C VAL A 58 24.43 -2.84 -0.55
N SER A 59 24.72 -3.75 0.39
CA SER A 59 25.74 -3.56 1.44
C SER A 59 27.05 -4.11 0.91
N LEU A 60 28.13 -3.33 1.03
CA LEU A 60 29.50 -3.86 0.97
C LEU A 60 29.77 -4.76 2.17
#